data_AF-A0A365Y110-F1
#
_entry.id   AF-A0A365Y110-F1
#
_cell.length_a   1.000
_cell.length_b   1.000
_cell.length_c   1.000
_cell.angle_alpha   90.00
_cell.angle_beta   90.00
_cell.angle_gamma   90.00
#
_symmetry.space_group_name_H-M   'P 1'
#
loop_
_entity.id
_entity.type
_entity.pdbx_description
1 polymer ?
#
loop_
_entity_poly.entity_id
_entity_poly.type
_entity_poly.pdbx_seq_one_letter_code
_entity_poly.pdbx_strand_id
1 'polypeptide(L)'
;MKNVFIGASALVLAIAANLSIAANGHKSATPAKKAKRFDCASCSGEGKKCIDNVCELGFKVYTASNVVGTNPIRYRCIYHYEWTDGSVSGNYSQTSNFACPLF
;
A
#
# COMPACT_ATOMS: atom_id res chain seq x y z
N MET A 1 -36.49 34.63 -64.02
CA MET A 1 -35.07 34.97 -64.26
C MET A 1 -34.48 35.56 -62.99
N LYS A 2 -33.56 34.83 -62.35
CA LYS A 2 -32.50 35.35 -61.47
C LYS A 2 -31.59 34.17 -61.13
N ASN A 3 -30.52 34.02 -61.90
CA ASN A 3 -29.39 33.17 -61.56
C ASN A 3 -28.46 34.00 -60.66
N VAL A 4 -27.96 33.43 -59.57
CA VAL A 4 -26.65 33.79 -59.00
C VAL A 4 -25.96 32.50 -58.56
N PHE A 5 -24.68 32.44 -58.89
CA PHE A 5 -23.80 31.28 -58.97
C PHE A 5 -22.80 31.22 -57.79
N ILE A 6 -22.34 29.98 -57.52
CA ILE A 6 -21.02 29.56 -57.01
C ILE A 6 -20.67 29.87 -55.55
N GLY A 7 -20.56 28.80 -54.77
CA GLY A 7 -19.68 28.72 -53.60
C GLY A 7 -19.14 27.30 -53.49
N ALA A 8 -17.91 27.11 -53.95
CA ALA A 8 -17.19 25.84 -53.91
C ALA A 8 -17.10 25.28 -52.48
N SER A 9 -17.29 23.97 -52.31
CA SER A 9 -16.72 23.16 -51.21
C SER A 9 -16.92 21.69 -51.58
N ALA A 10 -15.96 21.16 -52.33
CA ALA A 10 -15.02 20.18 -51.78
C ALA A 10 -15.67 18.80 -51.62
N LEU A 11 -15.46 18.00 -52.66
CA LEU A 11 -15.29 16.55 -52.61
C LEU A 11 -14.45 16.19 -51.37
N VAL A 12 -15.09 15.84 -50.25
CA VAL A 12 -14.41 15.10 -49.20
C VAL A 12 -14.68 13.64 -49.49
N LEU A 13 -13.75 13.10 -50.28
CA LEU A 13 -13.40 11.69 -50.33
C LEU A 13 -13.64 11.06 -48.97
N ALA A 14 -14.48 10.03 -48.92
CA ALA A 14 -14.59 9.17 -47.76
C ALA A 14 -13.20 8.61 -47.47
N ILE A 15 -12.51 9.20 -46.48
CA ILE A 15 -11.31 8.61 -45.94
C ILE A 15 -11.81 7.41 -45.14
N ALA A 16 -11.81 6.24 -45.79
CA ALA A 16 -11.78 4.97 -45.07
C ALA A 16 -10.52 5.00 -44.22
N ALA A 17 -10.66 5.42 -42.96
CA ALA A 17 -9.62 5.24 -41.97
C ALA A 17 -9.47 3.73 -41.83
N ASN A 18 -8.45 3.18 -42.48
CA ASN A 18 -7.88 1.90 -42.10
C ASN A 18 -7.45 2.06 -40.64
N LEU A 19 -8.32 1.67 -39.70
CA LEU A 19 -7.93 1.52 -38.32
C LEU A 19 -7.08 0.27 -38.24
N SER A 20 -5.80 0.41 -38.60
CA SER A 20 -4.79 -0.53 -38.14
C SER A 20 -4.79 -0.43 -36.61
N ILE A 21 -5.41 -1.41 -35.95
CA ILE A 21 -5.10 -1.69 -34.55
C ILE A 21 -3.67 -2.21 -34.58
N ALA A 22 -2.70 -1.30 -34.55
CA ALA A 22 -1.37 -1.63 -34.12
C ALA A 22 -1.53 -2.09 -32.67
N ALA A 23 -1.45 -3.41 -32.47
CA ALA A 23 -1.17 -3.97 -31.17
C ALA A 23 0.20 -3.41 -30.76
N ASN A 24 0.19 -2.22 -30.16
CA ASN A 24 1.37 -1.61 -29.57
C ASN A 24 1.83 -2.58 -28.51
N GLY A 25 2.96 -3.22 -28.81
CA GLY A 25 3.62 -4.14 -27.93
C GLY A 25 3.75 -3.51 -26.55
N HIS A 26 3.49 -4.33 -25.53
CA HIS A 26 3.93 -4.05 -24.18
C HIS A 26 5.48 -4.04 -24.15
N LYS A 27 6.10 -2.96 -24.61
CA LYS A 27 7.51 -2.67 -24.39
C LYS A 27 7.69 -1.17 -24.17
N SER A 28 7.41 -0.77 -22.94
CA SER A 28 8.48 -0.27 -22.09
C SER A 28 7.92 -0.12 -20.70
N ALA A 29 8.28 -1.07 -19.84
CA ALA A 29 8.39 -0.76 -18.43
C ALA A 29 9.41 0.38 -18.33
N THR A 30 8.92 1.62 -18.25
CA THR A 30 9.60 2.59 -17.40
C THR A 30 9.82 1.87 -16.06
N PRO A 31 10.99 1.95 -15.41
CA PRO A 31 11.07 1.60 -14.02
C PRO A 31 10.28 2.70 -13.29
N ALA A 32 8.94 2.66 -13.37
CA ALA A 32 8.14 3.00 -12.21
C ALA A 32 8.84 2.23 -11.10
N LYS A 33 9.41 2.96 -10.13
CA LYS A 33 9.79 2.35 -8.87
C LYS A 33 8.52 1.66 -8.40
N LYS A 34 8.35 0.38 -8.72
CA LYS A 34 7.30 -0.44 -8.16
C LYS A 34 7.52 -0.21 -6.69
N ALA A 35 6.55 0.45 -6.04
CA ALA A 35 6.51 0.49 -4.59
C ALA A 35 6.85 -0.93 -4.18
N LYS A 36 7.99 -1.11 -3.49
CA LYS A 36 8.55 -2.42 -3.20
C LYS A 36 7.47 -3.11 -2.40
N ARG A 37 6.61 -3.89 -3.06
CA ARG A 37 5.64 -4.75 -2.40
C ARG A 37 6.52 -5.61 -1.53
N PHE A 38 6.39 -5.41 -0.23
CA PHE A 38 7.20 -6.11 0.73
C PHE A 38 6.70 -7.56 0.67
N ASP A 39 7.38 -8.34 -0.17
CA ASP A 39 7.00 -9.70 -0.48
C ASP A 39 7.00 -10.53 0.81
N CYS A 40 6.03 -11.43 0.92
CA CYS A 40 5.86 -12.29 2.08
C CYS A 40 7.03 -13.27 2.25
N ALA A 41 7.83 -13.49 1.20
CA ALA A 41 9.06 -14.29 1.25
C ALA A 41 10.05 -13.86 2.35
N SER A 42 10.00 -12.61 2.82
CA SER A 42 10.84 -12.12 3.92
C SER A 42 10.02 -11.45 5.03
N CYS A 43 8.72 -11.77 5.11
CA CYS A 43 7.82 -11.25 6.13
C CYS A 43 7.89 -12.06 7.41
N SER A 44 9.00 -11.91 8.12
CA SER A 44 9.25 -12.57 9.38
C SER A 44 9.76 -11.58 10.42
N GLY A 45 9.44 -11.84 11.68
CA GLY A 45 9.85 -11.04 12.82
C GLY A 45 8.66 -10.53 13.63
N GLU A 46 8.96 -10.03 14.81
CA GLU A 46 7.95 -9.49 15.71
C GLU A 46 7.20 -8.30 15.09
N GLY A 47 5.87 -8.32 15.21
CA GLY A 47 5.00 -7.29 14.64
C GLY A 47 4.88 -7.32 13.12
N LYS A 48 5.34 -8.37 12.43
CA LYS A 48 5.16 -8.54 10.99
C LYS A 48 4.19 -9.67 10.67
N LYS A 49 3.31 -9.45 9.69
CA LYS A 49 2.38 -10.47 9.20
C LYS A 49 2.15 -10.31 7.70
N CYS A 50 2.09 -11.43 6.98
CA CYS A 50 1.69 -11.44 5.58
C CYS A 50 0.16 -11.46 5.49
N ILE A 51 -0.42 -10.45 4.84
CA ILE A 51 -1.85 -10.30 4.59
C ILE A 51 -2.00 -9.97 3.10
N ASP A 52 -2.78 -10.75 2.35
CA ASP A 52 -3.04 -10.53 0.92
C ASP A 52 -1.78 -10.32 0.04
N ASN A 53 -0.73 -11.11 0.29
CA ASN A 53 0.59 -11.01 -0.36
C ASN A 53 1.31 -9.67 -0.12
N VAL A 54 0.99 -9.01 0.99
CA VAL A 54 1.66 -7.80 1.48
C VAL A 54 2.15 -8.07 2.89
N CYS A 55 3.44 -7.85 3.15
CA CYS A 55 3.93 -7.84 4.51
C CYS A 55 3.55 -6.53 5.20
N GLU A 56 2.74 -6.65 6.24
CA GLU A 56 2.27 -5.54 7.04
C GLU A 56 3.01 -5.48 8.38
N LEU A 57 3.18 -4.25 8.86
CA LEU A 57 3.60 -3.97 10.22
C LEU A 57 2.35 -3.80 11.08
N GLY A 58 2.27 -4.56 12.15
CA GLY A 58 1.17 -4.45 13.10
C GLY A 58 1.30 -3.19 13.95
N PHE A 59 0.16 -2.67 14.39
CA PHE A 59 0.07 -1.60 15.37
C PHE A 59 0.32 -2.17 16.77
N LYS A 60 1.35 -1.65 17.46
CA LYS A 60 1.69 -2.11 18.81
C LYS A 60 0.71 -1.54 19.83
N VAL A 61 0.05 -2.42 20.58
CA VAL A 61 -0.93 -2.09 21.62
C VAL A 61 -0.47 -2.53 22.99
N TYR A 62 -0.23 -1.58 23.89
CA TYR A 62 0.15 -1.89 25.27
C TYR A 62 -1.10 -2.17 26.11
N THR A 63 -1.13 -3.34 26.74
CA THR A 63 -2.24 -3.81 27.56
C THR A 63 -1.94 -3.78 29.05
N ALA A 64 -0.66 -3.74 29.44
CA ALA A 64 -0.29 -3.60 30.85
C ALA A 64 1.05 -2.88 31.06
N SER A 65 1.16 -2.19 32.21
CA SER A 65 2.40 -1.61 32.72
C SER A 65 2.59 -2.01 34.19
N ASN A 66 3.45 -3.01 34.42
CA ASN A 66 3.68 -3.54 35.77
C ASN A 66 5.04 -3.08 36.30
N VAL A 67 5.10 -2.53 37.51
CA VAL A 67 6.38 -2.22 38.16
C VAL A 67 7.08 -3.53 38.55
N VAL A 68 8.32 -3.73 38.12
CA VAL A 68 9.11 -4.96 38.36
C VAL A 68 10.43 -4.71 39.08
N GLY A 69 10.70 -3.47 39.48
CA GLY A 69 11.87 -3.09 40.27
C GLY A 69 11.62 -1.75 40.94
N THR A 70 12.29 -1.51 42.07
CA THR A 70 12.12 -0.28 42.86
C THR A 70 13.38 0.59 42.94
N ASN A 71 14.55 0.07 42.54
CA ASN A 71 15.82 0.82 42.48
C ASN A 71 16.79 0.24 41.43
N PRO A 72 16.84 0.77 40.19
CA PRO A 72 15.94 1.78 39.63
C PRO A 72 14.53 1.21 39.37
N ILE A 73 13.52 2.08 39.35
CA ILE A 73 12.17 1.69 38.95
C ILE A 73 12.20 1.16 37.51
N ARG A 74 11.65 -0.04 37.29
CA ARG A 74 11.52 -0.66 35.97
C ARG A 74 10.08 -1.09 35.76
N TYR A 75 9.62 -1.01 34.52
CA TYR A 75 8.27 -1.41 34.12
C TYR A 75 8.34 -2.57 33.14
N ARG A 76 7.59 -3.64 33.40
CA ARG A 76 7.31 -4.70 32.43
C ARG A 76 6.04 -4.32 31.67
N CYS A 77 6.24 -3.97 30.42
CA CYS A 77 5.16 -3.68 29.48
C CYS A 77 4.69 -4.97 28.84
N ILE A 78 3.37 -5.20 28.83
CA ILE A 78 2.74 -6.27 28.06
C ILE A 78 2.05 -5.61 26.87
N TYR A 79 2.24 -6.17 25.67
CA TYR A 79 1.65 -5.63 24.44
C TYR A 79 1.36 -6.71 23.41
N HIS A 80 0.46 -6.43 22.48
CA HIS A 80 0.21 -7.22 21.28
C HIS A 80 0.30 -6.34 20.03
N TYR A 81 0.20 -6.96 18.86
CA TYR A 81 0.12 -6.29 17.57
C TYR A 81 -1.22 -6.54 16.93
N GLU A 82 -1.80 -5.50 16.35
CA GLU A 82 -3.04 -5.58 15.57
C GLU A 82 -2.74 -5.26 14.10
N TRP A 83 -3.36 -5.99 13.17
CA TRP A 83 -3.16 -5.80 11.74
C TRP A 83 -4.44 -5.36 11.02
N THR A 84 -4.32 -4.96 9.74
CA THR A 84 -5.45 -4.42 8.97
C THR A 84 -6.56 -5.44 8.71
N ASP A 85 -6.26 -6.73 8.77
CA ASP A 85 -7.22 -7.83 8.71
C ASP A 85 -8.00 -8.03 10.03
N GLY A 86 -7.76 -7.20 11.05
CA GLY A 86 -8.36 -7.27 12.37
C GLY A 86 -7.79 -8.37 13.26
N SER A 87 -6.78 -9.10 12.80
CA SER A 87 -6.13 -10.12 13.62
C SER A 87 -5.24 -9.48 14.69
N VAL A 88 -5.05 -10.25 15.77
CA VAL A 88 -4.26 -9.84 16.93
C VAL A 88 -3.18 -10.89 17.22
N SER A 89 -1.98 -10.45 17.56
CA SER A 89 -0.88 -11.33 17.93
C SER A 89 -1.07 -11.94 19.32
N GLY A 90 -0.20 -12.88 19.69
CA GLY A 90 0.02 -13.19 21.11
C GLY A 90 0.58 -11.99 21.89
N ASN A 91 0.57 -12.10 23.21
CA ASN A 91 1.19 -11.10 24.09
C ASN A 91 2.71 -11.22 24.08
N TYR A 92 3.38 -10.07 23.94
CA TYR A 92 4.80 -9.88 24.10
C TYR A 92 5.07 -9.12 25.39
N SER A 93 6.33 -9.15 25.84
CA SER A 93 6.75 -8.33 26.98
C SER A 93 8.10 -7.66 26.75
N GLN A 94 8.21 -6.41 27.18
CA GLN A 94 9.47 -5.66 27.17
C GLN A 94 9.67 -4.94 28.51
N THR A 95 10.93 -4.77 28.91
CA THR A 95 11.29 -3.97 30.08
C THR A 95 11.58 -2.54 29.66
N SER A 96 11.01 -1.57 30.36
CA SER A 96 11.17 -0.13 30.15
C SER A 96 11.62 0.55 31.44
N ASN A 97 12.33 1.68 31.31
CA ASN A 97 12.65 2.58 32.42
C ASN A 97 11.47 3.49 32.80
N PHE A 98 10.46 3.55 31.95
CA PHE A 98 9.28 4.40 32.08
C PHE A 98 8.02 3.55 31.99
N ALA A 99 6.92 4.06 32.56
CA ALA A 99 5.61 3.44 32.41
C ALA A 99 5.24 3.30 30.91
N CYS A 100 4.45 2.28 30.60
CA CYS A 100 4.07 1.97 29.22
C CYS A 100 2.90 2.88 28.81
N PRO A 101 2.85 3.37 27.55
CA PRO A 101 1.75 4.19 27.09
C PRO A 101 0.52 3.31 26.86
N LEU A 102 -0.32 3.20 27.88
CA LEU A 102 -1.64 2.58 27.80
C LEU A 102 -2.61 3.57 27.13
N PHE A 103 -3.46 3.06 26.24
CA PHE A 103 -4.43 3.84 25.48
C PHE A 103 -5.80 3.19 25.50
#